data_AF-A0A1A3KBA4-F1
#
_entry.id   AF-A0A1A3KBA4-F1
#
_cell.length_a   1.000
_cell.length_b   1.000
_cell.length_c   1.000
_cell.angle_alpha   90.00
_cell.angle_beta   90.00
_cell.angle_gamma   90.00
#
_symmetry.space_group_name_H-M   'P 1'
#
loop_
_entity.id
_entity.type
_entity.pdbx_description
1 polymer ?
#
loop_
_entity_poly.entity_id
_entity_poly.type
_entity_poly.pdbx_seq_one_letter_code
_entity_poly.pdbx_strand_id
1 'polypeptide(L)'
;MLDSGRLVLLPAATTASKDSTHMPHAESTVGPAALAALRMRSTSHLRRGVAGGDSHDKFADTPHQGAVTVGDRRNVRFGEPTGGKALTFEIVRPSNSAEESDAGIDPGIARAGAAAAARRRELDISQRSLAADGIINAGALIAFEKGRSWPRERTRAKLEEVLQWPAGTITRIRDGEAVAQPSAPTPAPAAPPARPTTDPAPAATGEGPASLIAQAVAAAIDTCSLAIAALPPPEDPEFTERAAPILADLRQLEGIAVQATRISRITPELIKALGSVRHYHDKLMTLGATAPGATLAQRLYAARRRANLSTAETAQAAGVTEETIVRAEAEEDLPADAAEAIEALIHQIN
;
A
#
# COMPACT_ATOMS: atom_id res chain seq x y z
N MET A 1 41.36 -9.37 55.38
CA MET A 1 40.01 -9.37 54.80
C MET A 1 39.99 -10.37 53.65
N LEU A 2 39.17 -11.42 53.79
CA LEU A 2 38.51 -12.26 52.77
C LEU A 2 39.40 -12.88 51.66
N ASP A 3 39.68 -14.19 51.72
CA ASP A 3 38.89 -15.31 51.15
C ASP A 3 39.07 -15.41 49.62
N SER A 4 40.00 -16.25 49.15
CA SER A 4 39.81 -17.65 48.71
C SER A 4 39.40 -17.82 47.24
N GLY A 5 40.20 -18.62 46.51
CA GLY A 5 39.64 -19.66 45.67
C GLY A 5 39.81 -19.57 44.15
N ARG A 6 40.76 -20.37 43.63
CA ARG A 6 40.52 -21.50 42.68
C ARG A 6 40.17 -21.14 41.22
N LEU A 7 40.53 -21.83 40.13
CA LEU A 7 41.51 -22.84 39.67
C LEU A 7 41.14 -23.08 38.19
N VAL A 8 42.12 -22.96 37.28
CA VAL A 8 42.36 -23.76 36.04
C VAL A 8 41.23 -23.90 34.98
N LEU A 9 41.53 -23.56 33.71
CA LEU A 9 41.73 -24.51 32.59
C LEU A 9 41.97 -23.80 31.24
N LEU A 10 43.05 -24.21 30.56
CA LEU A 10 43.27 -24.23 29.11
C LEU A 10 43.34 -25.74 28.73
N PRO A 11 43.16 -26.18 27.45
CA PRO A 11 43.73 -25.52 26.26
C PRO A 11 42.93 -25.58 24.94
N ALA A 12 43.52 -24.87 23.97
CA ALA A 12 43.45 -24.90 22.49
C ALA A 12 43.35 -26.30 21.84
N ALA A 13 43.17 -26.52 20.53
CA ALA A 13 42.66 -25.86 19.32
C ALA A 13 42.89 -26.85 18.14
N THR A 14 42.30 -26.60 16.94
CA THR A 14 42.84 -26.94 15.59
C THR A 14 42.70 -28.43 15.16
N THR A 15 42.29 -28.91 13.98
CA THR A 15 42.06 -28.48 12.56
C THR A 15 41.21 -29.59 11.87
N ALA A 16 40.19 -29.32 11.06
CA ALA A 16 40.15 -29.06 9.59
C ALA A 16 40.33 -30.26 8.63
N SER A 17 39.45 -30.28 7.59
CA SER A 17 39.57 -30.92 6.25
C SER A 17 39.04 -32.35 6.07
N LYS A 18 38.41 -32.82 4.96
CA LYS A 18 37.55 -32.33 3.85
C LYS A 18 37.28 -33.59 2.97
N ASP A 19 36.08 -33.69 2.35
CA ASP A 19 35.73 -34.54 1.19
C ASP A 19 35.79 -36.08 1.31
N SER A 20 34.99 -36.93 0.64
CA SER A 20 33.74 -36.89 -0.14
C SER A 20 33.48 -38.36 -0.56
N THR A 21 32.31 -38.67 -1.14
CA THR A 21 31.94 -39.93 -1.89
C THR A 21 31.20 -40.98 -1.06
N HIS A 22 30.12 -41.64 -1.47
CA HIS A 22 29.06 -41.50 -2.49
C HIS A 22 28.18 -42.75 -2.23
N MET A 23 26.86 -42.57 -2.09
CA MET A 23 25.88 -43.67 -1.99
C MET A 23 25.08 -43.74 -3.29
N PRO A 24 24.79 -44.94 -3.84
CA PRO A 24 24.22 -45.08 -5.16
C PRO A 24 22.69 -44.95 -5.21
N HIS A 25 22.27 -44.56 -6.40
CA HIS A 25 20.93 -44.28 -6.89
C HIS A 25 19.90 -45.40 -6.72
N ALA A 26 18.67 -45.00 -6.41
CA ALA A 26 17.46 -45.66 -6.89
C ALA A 26 16.46 -44.57 -7.32
N GLU A 27 16.30 -44.43 -8.63
CA GLU A 27 15.30 -43.60 -9.28
C GLU A 27 13.90 -44.24 -9.12
N SER A 28 12.89 -43.44 -8.76
CA SER A 28 11.53 -43.67 -9.23
C SER A 28 10.77 -42.34 -9.33
N THR A 29 10.56 -41.97 -10.57
CA THR A 29 9.76 -40.89 -11.15
C THR A 29 8.29 -40.89 -10.68
N VAL A 30 7.81 -39.78 -10.10
CA VAL A 30 6.43 -39.25 -10.25
C VAL A 30 6.46 -37.73 -10.09
N GLY A 31 5.83 -37.00 -11.04
CA GLY A 31 5.93 -35.55 -11.25
C GLY A 31 5.19 -34.63 -10.26
N PRO A 32 5.37 -33.30 -10.40
CA PRO A 32 5.04 -32.32 -9.37
C PRO A 32 3.58 -31.86 -9.47
N ALA A 33 2.74 -32.27 -8.52
CA ALA A 33 1.46 -31.64 -8.25
C ALA A 33 1.63 -30.64 -7.11
N ALA A 34 1.26 -29.38 -7.39
CA ALA A 34 1.48 -28.21 -6.57
C ALA A 34 0.89 -28.32 -5.16
N LEU A 35 1.75 -28.02 -4.19
CA LEU A 35 1.48 -27.94 -2.76
C LEU A 35 0.77 -26.60 -2.46
N ALA A 36 -0.55 -26.57 -2.59
CA ALA A 36 -1.38 -25.45 -2.14
C ALA A 36 -1.62 -25.57 -0.62
N ALA A 37 -0.66 -25.07 0.17
CA ALA A 37 -0.83 -24.88 1.60
C ALA A 37 -1.75 -23.67 1.88
N LEU A 38 -3.06 -23.89 1.84
CA LEU A 38 -4.04 -22.90 2.31
C LEU A 38 -4.10 -22.94 3.85
N ARG A 39 -3.21 -22.20 4.50
CA ARG A 39 -3.25 -21.91 5.94
C ARG A 39 -4.45 -21.00 6.24
N MET A 40 -5.64 -21.57 6.44
CA MET A 40 -6.75 -20.87 7.11
C MET A 40 -6.50 -20.86 8.62
N ARG A 41 -5.84 -19.82 9.13
CA ARG A 41 -6.02 -19.40 10.53
C ARG A 41 -7.28 -18.53 10.58
N SER A 42 -8.42 -19.18 10.80
CA SER A 42 -9.66 -18.51 11.21
C SER A 42 -9.82 -18.69 12.71
N THR A 43 -9.14 -17.87 13.51
CA THR A 43 -9.48 -17.68 14.93
C THR A 43 -10.37 -16.46 15.04
N SER A 44 -11.62 -16.62 14.61
CA SER A 44 -12.72 -15.77 15.04
C SER A 44 -13.82 -16.71 15.52
N HIS A 45 -13.85 -16.94 16.82
CA HIS A 45 -14.90 -17.66 17.52
C HIS A 45 -16.22 -16.89 17.38
N LEU A 46 -16.91 -16.99 16.23
CA LEU A 46 -18.28 -16.53 16.13
C LEU A 46 -19.22 -17.62 16.68
N ARG A 47 -19.27 -17.68 18.01
CA ARG A 47 -20.24 -18.50 18.75
C ARG A 47 -21.62 -17.84 18.62
N ARG A 48 -22.36 -18.16 17.55
CA ARG A 48 -23.75 -17.70 17.41
C ARG A 48 -24.68 -18.71 18.08
N GLY A 49 -25.00 -18.47 19.35
CA GLY A 49 -26.07 -19.18 20.05
C GLY A 49 -27.43 -18.73 19.53
N VAL A 50 -28.27 -19.67 19.11
CA VAL A 50 -29.69 -19.41 18.83
C VAL A 50 -30.44 -19.66 20.13
N ALA A 51 -30.81 -18.58 20.83
CA ALA A 51 -31.71 -18.65 21.97
C ALA A 51 -33.16 -18.63 21.44
N GLY A 52 -33.86 -19.74 21.59
CA GLY A 52 -35.32 -19.78 21.54
C GLY A 52 -35.85 -19.63 22.97
N GLY A 53 -36.56 -18.53 23.26
CA GLY A 53 -37.29 -18.38 24.52
C GLY A 53 -38.47 -19.36 24.54
N ASP A 54 -38.58 -20.19 25.57
CA ASP A 54 -39.29 -19.88 26.81
C ASP A 54 -39.15 -21.05 27.80
N SER A 55 -39.12 -20.70 29.09
CA SER A 55 -39.23 -21.57 30.28
C SER A 55 -38.14 -22.63 30.55
N HIS A 56 -37.38 -22.33 31.61
CA HIS A 56 -36.77 -23.24 32.59
C HIS A 56 -36.84 -24.75 32.28
N ASP A 57 -35.73 -25.34 31.83
CA ASP A 57 -35.28 -26.60 32.40
C ASP A 57 -33.79 -26.86 32.19
N LYS A 58 -33.25 -27.67 33.09
CA LYS A 58 -31.83 -28.00 33.27
C LYS A 58 -31.17 -28.50 31.98
N PHE A 59 -30.01 -27.96 31.62
CA PHE A 59 -29.11 -28.60 30.67
C PHE A 59 -28.53 -29.86 31.31
N ALA A 60 -29.20 -30.98 31.11
CA ALA A 60 -28.63 -32.31 31.35
C ALA A 60 -27.64 -32.62 30.21
N ASP A 61 -26.45 -33.09 30.60
CA ASP A 61 -25.35 -33.54 29.74
C ASP A 61 -25.87 -34.31 28.51
N THR A 62 -25.86 -33.67 27.35
CA THR A 62 -26.16 -34.30 26.08
C THR A 62 -24.87 -34.32 25.26
N PRO A 63 -24.43 -35.46 24.71
CA PRO A 63 -23.13 -35.56 24.05
C PRO A 63 -23.05 -34.61 22.86
N HIS A 64 -22.09 -33.69 22.91
CA HIS A 64 -21.75 -32.80 21.82
C HIS A 64 -21.30 -33.61 20.60
N GLN A 65 -22.07 -33.60 19.52
CA GLN A 65 -21.58 -34.11 18.23
C GLN A 65 -20.61 -33.08 17.64
N GLY A 66 -19.38 -33.52 17.36
CA GLY A 66 -18.29 -32.69 16.85
C GLY A 66 -18.58 -32.07 15.47
N ALA A 67 -17.75 -31.08 15.10
CA ALA A 67 -17.90 -30.28 13.89
C ALA A 67 -18.13 -31.13 12.63
N VAL A 68 -19.17 -30.77 11.87
CA VAL A 68 -19.60 -31.50 10.67
C VAL A 68 -19.38 -30.61 9.44
N THR A 69 -18.71 -31.14 8.41
CA THR A 69 -18.55 -30.49 7.10
C THR A 69 -19.84 -30.64 6.28
N VAL A 70 -20.35 -29.53 5.73
CA VAL A 70 -21.59 -29.49 4.92
C VAL A 70 -21.21 -29.32 3.45
N GLY A 71 -21.57 -30.31 2.62
CA GLY A 71 -21.08 -30.41 1.24
C GLY A 71 -21.93 -29.73 0.17
N ASP A 72 -23.25 -29.55 0.36
CA ASP A 72 -24.12 -28.73 -0.52
C ASP A 72 -25.55 -28.59 0.06
N ARG A 73 -26.16 -29.65 0.61
CA ARG A 73 -27.46 -29.56 1.32
C ARG A 73 -27.59 -30.64 2.41
N ARG A 74 -27.96 -30.27 3.64
CA ARG A 74 -28.16 -31.24 4.73
C ARG A 74 -29.29 -30.85 5.67
N ASN A 75 -30.10 -31.84 6.06
CA ASN A 75 -31.13 -31.69 7.06
C ASN A 75 -30.60 -32.15 8.42
N VAL A 76 -30.64 -31.26 9.41
CA VAL A 76 -30.30 -31.59 10.81
C VAL A 76 -31.59 -31.52 11.62
N ARG A 77 -31.92 -32.65 12.26
CA ARG A 77 -33.11 -32.76 13.12
C ARG A 77 -32.67 -32.54 14.57
N PHE A 78 -33.40 -31.69 15.29
CA PHE A 78 -33.21 -31.50 16.73
C PHE A 78 -34.45 -32.03 17.47
N GLY A 79 -34.22 -32.88 18.48
CA GLY A 79 -35.26 -33.56 19.24
C GLY A 79 -35.53 -35.01 18.80
N GLU A 80 -36.56 -35.60 19.41
CA GLU A 80 -36.95 -37.02 19.34
C GLU A 80 -36.97 -37.58 17.89
N PRO A 81 -36.42 -38.79 17.65
CA PRO A 81 -35.98 -39.24 16.32
C PRO A 81 -37.07 -39.36 15.25
N THR A 82 -38.34 -39.35 15.66
CA THR A 82 -39.50 -39.58 14.79
C THR A 82 -40.47 -38.39 14.67
N GLY A 83 -40.21 -37.25 15.33
CA GLY A 83 -41.17 -36.13 15.35
C GLY A 83 -40.62 -34.69 15.37
N GLY A 84 -39.31 -34.48 15.49
CA GLY A 84 -38.73 -33.13 15.59
C GLY A 84 -38.64 -32.34 14.27
N LYS A 85 -38.84 -31.02 14.32
CA LYS A 85 -38.67 -30.09 13.18
C LYS A 85 -37.26 -30.21 12.60
N ALA A 86 -37.16 -30.50 11.31
CA ALA A 86 -35.88 -30.57 10.60
C ALA A 86 -35.47 -29.19 10.09
N LEU A 87 -34.26 -28.75 10.42
CA LEU A 87 -33.64 -27.57 9.82
C LEU A 87 -32.81 -28.02 8.61
N THR A 88 -33.16 -27.50 7.44
CA THR A 88 -32.42 -27.75 6.19
C THR A 88 -31.41 -26.63 5.98
N PHE A 89 -30.13 -26.98 5.90
CA PHE A 89 -29.06 -26.08 5.52
C PHE A 89 -28.69 -26.35 4.07
N GLU A 90 -28.80 -25.33 3.22
CA GLU A 90 -28.40 -25.39 1.80
C GLU A 90 -27.35 -24.31 1.55
N ILE A 91 -26.26 -24.69 0.90
CA ILE A 91 -25.24 -23.75 0.44
C ILE A 91 -25.76 -23.16 -0.88
N VAL A 92 -26.42 -22.01 -0.80
CA VAL A 92 -26.80 -21.23 -1.97
C VAL A 92 -25.52 -20.63 -2.57
N ARG A 93 -24.95 -21.32 -3.57
CA ARG A 93 -23.93 -20.69 -4.43
C ARG A 93 -24.66 -19.66 -5.30
N PRO A 94 -24.30 -18.37 -5.25
CA PRO A 94 -24.89 -17.41 -6.17
C PRO A 94 -24.58 -17.86 -7.59
N SER A 95 -25.63 -18.10 -8.36
CA SER A 95 -25.54 -18.49 -9.77
C SER A 95 -24.93 -17.33 -10.56
N ASN A 96 -23.60 -17.32 -10.67
CA ASN A 96 -22.90 -16.51 -11.64
C ASN A 96 -22.58 -17.43 -12.83
N SER A 97 -23.60 -17.65 -13.65
CA SER A 97 -23.41 -18.10 -15.02
C SER A 97 -22.87 -16.92 -15.84
N ALA A 98 -21.58 -16.71 -15.72
CA ALA A 98 -20.74 -16.10 -16.75
C ALA A 98 -19.47 -16.95 -16.76
N GLU A 99 -19.39 -17.79 -17.77
CA GLU A 99 -18.37 -18.80 -17.99
C GLU A 99 -16.96 -18.24 -17.76
N GLU A 100 -16.21 -18.94 -16.92
CA GLU A 100 -14.76 -18.83 -16.83
C GLU A 100 -14.17 -19.12 -18.21
N SER A 101 -13.65 -18.10 -18.87
CA SER A 101 -12.46 -18.29 -19.67
C SER A 101 -11.27 -17.98 -18.77
N ASP A 102 -10.52 -19.02 -18.41
CA ASP A 102 -9.14 -18.93 -17.92
C ASP A 102 -8.22 -18.46 -19.07
N ALA A 103 -8.55 -17.29 -19.61
CA ALA A 103 -7.76 -16.55 -20.58
C ALA A 103 -7.09 -15.42 -19.81
N GLY A 104 -5.76 -15.46 -19.78
CA GLY A 104 -4.91 -14.64 -18.91
C GLY A 104 -5.39 -13.20 -18.71
N ILE A 105 -5.31 -12.76 -17.45
CA ILE A 105 -5.49 -11.35 -17.02
C ILE A 105 -5.02 -10.43 -18.14
N ASP A 106 -5.95 -9.70 -18.77
CA ASP A 106 -5.62 -8.78 -19.86
C ASP A 106 -4.51 -7.84 -19.35
N PRO A 107 -3.29 -7.91 -19.92
CA PRO A 107 -2.16 -7.14 -19.42
C PRO A 107 -2.43 -5.64 -19.48
N GLY A 108 -3.34 -5.18 -20.36
CA GLY A 108 -3.82 -3.81 -20.39
C GLY A 108 -4.69 -3.45 -19.19
N ILE A 109 -5.58 -4.34 -18.75
CA ILE A 109 -6.41 -4.13 -17.56
C ILE A 109 -5.52 -4.07 -16.30
N ALA A 110 -4.51 -4.94 -16.22
CA ALA A 110 -3.54 -4.91 -15.12
C ALA A 110 -2.71 -3.62 -15.10
N ARG A 111 -2.23 -3.13 -16.26
CA ARG A 111 -1.53 -1.83 -16.37
C ARG A 111 -2.40 -0.66 -15.92
N ALA A 112 -3.64 -0.59 -16.42
CA ALA A 112 -4.57 0.47 -16.08
C ALA A 112 -4.98 0.45 -14.59
N GLY A 113 -5.20 -0.74 -14.02
CA GLY A 113 -5.48 -0.91 -12.60
C GLY A 113 -4.31 -0.50 -11.71
N ALA A 114 -3.09 -0.92 -12.06
CA ALA A 114 -1.87 -0.55 -11.34
C ALA A 114 -1.60 0.95 -11.41
N ALA A 115 -1.79 1.58 -12.58
CA ALA A 115 -1.63 3.02 -12.76
C ALA A 115 -2.68 3.80 -11.96
N ALA A 116 -3.94 3.36 -11.95
CA ALA A 116 -4.99 3.99 -11.15
C ALA A 116 -4.69 3.88 -9.65
N ALA A 117 -4.21 2.72 -9.19
CA ALA A 117 -3.79 2.53 -7.80
C ALA A 117 -2.59 3.42 -7.43
N ALA A 118 -1.60 3.56 -8.32
CA ALA A 118 -0.45 4.44 -8.13
C ALA A 118 -0.88 5.91 -8.02
N ARG A 119 -1.70 6.38 -8.96
CA ARG A 119 -2.22 7.76 -8.94
C ARG A 119 -3.05 8.06 -7.71
N ARG A 120 -3.87 7.09 -7.27
CA ARG A 120 -4.65 7.20 -6.04
C ARG A 120 -3.73 7.39 -4.82
N ARG A 121 -2.62 6.64 -4.75
CA ARG A 121 -1.61 6.77 -3.68
C ARG A 121 -0.90 8.13 -3.75
N GLU A 122 -0.60 8.63 -4.94
CA GLU A 122 0.02 9.96 -5.12
C GLU A 122 -0.86 11.10 -4.59
N LEU A 123 -2.19 10.95 -4.68
CA LEU A 123 -3.16 11.92 -4.20
C LEU A 123 -3.61 11.70 -2.75
N ASP A 124 -3.03 10.69 -2.08
CA ASP A 124 -3.37 10.28 -0.71
C ASP A 124 -4.86 9.95 -0.50
N ILE A 125 -5.50 9.40 -1.54
CA ILE A 125 -6.91 9.03 -1.52
C ILE A 125 -7.05 7.56 -1.07
N SER A 126 -7.87 7.28 -0.07
CA SER A 126 -8.10 5.90 0.39
C SER A 126 -9.14 5.16 -0.46
N GLN A 127 -9.08 3.81 -0.49
CA GLN A 127 -10.13 3.01 -1.14
C GLN A 127 -11.50 3.16 -0.43
N ARG A 128 -11.48 3.38 0.90
CA ARG A 128 -12.70 3.56 1.70
C ARG A 128 -13.36 4.92 1.45
N SER A 129 -12.57 5.99 1.27
CA SER A 129 -13.10 7.31 0.93
C SER A 129 -13.79 7.30 -0.44
N LEU A 130 -13.20 6.65 -1.45
CA LEU A 130 -13.85 6.48 -2.77
C LEU A 130 -15.17 5.68 -2.70
N ALA A 131 -15.27 4.74 -1.76
CA ALA A 131 -16.49 3.97 -1.54
C ALA A 131 -17.54 4.77 -0.74
N ALA A 132 -17.11 5.56 0.24
CA ALA A 132 -17.98 6.46 1.02
C ALA A 132 -18.57 7.56 0.13
N ASP A 133 -17.78 8.09 -0.82
CA ASP A 133 -18.21 9.09 -1.81
C ASP A 133 -19.11 8.50 -2.91
N GLY A 134 -19.39 7.19 -2.87
CA GLY A 134 -20.28 6.51 -3.81
C GLY A 134 -19.76 6.48 -5.26
N ILE A 135 -18.46 6.67 -5.45
CA ILE A 135 -17.81 6.69 -6.77
C ILE A 135 -17.71 5.26 -7.31
N ILE A 136 -17.26 4.32 -6.46
CA ILE A 136 -17.12 2.90 -6.78
C ILE A 136 -17.19 2.06 -5.49
N ASN A 137 -17.80 0.87 -5.53
CA ASN A 137 -17.79 -0.05 -4.41
C ASN A 137 -16.34 -0.52 -4.12
N ALA A 138 -15.92 -0.54 -2.85
CA ALA A 138 -14.58 -0.94 -2.42
C ALA A 138 -14.10 -2.27 -3.04
N GLY A 139 -15.00 -3.27 -3.13
CA GLY A 139 -14.66 -4.56 -3.76
C GLY A 139 -14.39 -4.45 -5.26
N ALA A 140 -15.16 -3.60 -5.96
CA ALA A 140 -14.99 -3.36 -7.39
C ALA A 140 -13.73 -2.53 -7.70
N LEU A 141 -13.38 -1.58 -6.82
CA LEU A 141 -12.12 -0.84 -6.92
C LEU A 141 -10.92 -1.76 -6.73
N ILE A 142 -10.93 -2.62 -5.72
CA ILE A 142 -9.85 -3.60 -5.46
C ILE A 142 -9.72 -4.57 -6.63
N ALA A 143 -10.83 -5.06 -7.19
CA ALA A 143 -10.80 -5.95 -8.34
C ALA A 143 -10.22 -5.25 -9.58
N PHE A 144 -10.55 -3.97 -9.81
CA PHE A 144 -9.95 -3.18 -10.87
C PHE A 144 -8.45 -2.89 -10.66
N GLU A 145 -8.06 -2.43 -9.47
CA GLU A 145 -6.64 -2.14 -9.15
C GLU A 145 -5.75 -3.38 -9.27
N LYS A 146 -6.30 -4.57 -9.01
CA LYS A 146 -5.60 -5.86 -9.16
C LYS A 146 -5.68 -6.43 -10.59
N GLY A 147 -6.26 -5.69 -11.53
CA GLY A 147 -6.40 -6.12 -12.92
C GLY A 147 -7.45 -7.20 -13.18
N ARG A 148 -8.30 -7.53 -12.19
CA ARG A 148 -9.27 -8.63 -12.24
C ARG A 148 -10.61 -8.25 -12.87
N SER A 149 -10.93 -6.96 -12.96
CA SER A 149 -12.20 -6.48 -13.51
C SER A 149 -12.07 -5.13 -14.18
N TRP A 150 -12.84 -4.89 -15.25
CA TRP A 150 -12.91 -3.60 -15.93
C TRP A 150 -14.14 -2.80 -15.50
N PRO A 151 -14.00 -1.62 -14.87
CA PRO A 151 -15.14 -0.79 -14.47
C PRO A 151 -15.92 -0.26 -15.67
N ARG A 152 -17.23 -0.02 -15.48
CA ARG A 152 -18.10 0.59 -16.50
C ARG A 152 -17.64 2.00 -16.84
N GLU A 153 -17.95 2.47 -18.05
CA GLU A 153 -17.57 3.80 -18.55
C GLU A 153 -17.90 4.95 -17.60
N ARG A 154 -19.12 4.99 -17.07
CA ARG A 154 -19.53 6.01 -16.08
C ARG A 154 -18.66 5.99 -14.81
N THR A 155 -18.26 4.80 -14.35
CA THR A 155 -17.41 4.65 -13.16
C THR A 155 -15.97 5.02 -13.46
N ARG A 156 -15.46 4.70 -14.67
CA ARG A 156 -14.14 5.12 -15.14
C ARG A 156 -14.05 6.64 -15.23
N ALA A 157 -15.06 7.31 -15.80
CA ALA A 157 -15.09 8.76 -15.89
C ALA A 157 -15.05 9.45 -14.51
N LYS A 158 -15.81 8.92 -13.54
CA LYS A 158 -15.76 9.42 -12.15
C LYS A 158 -14.40 9.15 -11.48
N LEU A 159 -13.81 7.98 -11.71
CA LEU A 159 -12.47 7.68 -11.23
C LEU A 159 -11.43 8.62 -11.85
N GLU A 160 -11.53 8.92 -13.15
CA GLU A 160 -10.65 9.88 -13.83
C GLU A 160 -10.80 11.28 -13.25
N GLU A 161 -12.02 11.75 -12.97
CA GLU A 161 -12.26 13.03 -12.32
C GLU A 161 -11.58 13.11 -10.94
N VAL A 162 -11.75 12.07 -10.11
CA VAL A 162 -11.20 12.03 -8.75
C VAL A 162 -9.68 11.82 -8.75
N LEU A 163 -9.16 11.08 -9.73
CA LEU A 163 -7.72 10.90 -9.96
C LEU A 163 -7.08 12.08 -10.71
N GLN A 164 -7.86 13.11 -11.02
CA GLN A 164 -7.44 14.30 -11.77
C GLN A 164 -6.81 13.97 -13.13
N TRP A 165 -7.37 12.98 -13.81
CA TRP A 165 -6.99 12.58 -15.16
C TRP A 165 -7.96 13.11 -16.21
N PRO A 166 -7.47 13.42 -17.42
CA PRO A 166 -8.34 13.68 -18.56
C PRO A 166 -9.25 12.47 -18.84
N ALA A 167 -10.47 12.73 -19.29
CA ALA A 167 -11.41 11.68 -19.65
C ALA A 167 -10.80 10.72 -20.69
N GLY A 168 -10.96 9.41 -20.48
CA GLY A 168 -10.45 8.35 -21.35
C GLY A 168 -8.99 7.93 -21.08
N THR A 169 -8.32 8.51 -20.09
CA THR A 169 -6.94 8.14 -19.71
C THR A 169 -6.83 6.69 -19.25
N ILE A 170 -7.80 6.17 -18.51
CA ILE A 170 -7.80 4.76 -18.06
C ILE A 170 -7.83 3.80 -19.26
N THR A 171 -8.58 4.14 -20.31
CA THR A 171 -8.67 3.33 -21.53
C THR A 171 -7.36 3.39 -22.34
N ARG A 172 -6.76 4.58 -22.48
CA ARG A 172 -5.44 4.71 -23.16
C ARG A 172 -4.34 3.89 -22.50
N ILE A 173 -4.30 3.87 -21.16
CA ILE A 173 -3.32 3.07 -20.41
C ILE A 173 -3.53 1.57 -20.66
N ARG A 174 -4.78 1.12 -20.81
CA ARG A 174 -5.09 -0.27 -21.18
C ARG A 174 -4.54 -0.61 -22.55
N ASP A 175 -4.73 0.28 -23.53
CA ASP A 175 -4.27 0.08 -24.91
C ASP A 175 -2.73 0.12 -25.05
N GLY A 176 -2.02 0.43 -23.96
CA GLY A 176 -0.55 0.41 -23.91
C GLY A 176 0.09 1.76 -24.20
N GLU A 177 -0.72 2.82 -24.34
CA GLU A 177 -0.22 4.18 -24.42
C GLU A 177 0.31 4.58 -23.04
N ALA A 178 1.59 4.98 -22.96
CA ALA A 178 2.15 5.53 -21.75
C ALA A 178 1.29 6.70 -21.28
N VAL A 179 1.16 6.90 -19.95
CA VAL A 179 0.42 8.03 -19.37
C VAL A 179 0.98 9.30 -19.99
N ALA A 180 0.32 9.79 -21.04
CA ALA A 180 0.67 11.06 -21.63
C ALA A 180 0.35 12.08 -20.56
N GLN A 181 1.41 12.52 -19.86
CA GLN A 181 1.44 13.88 -19.34
C GLN A 181 0.89 14.77 -20.45
N PRO A 182 0.05 15.77 -20.15
CA PRO A 182 -0.50 16.64 -21.17
C PRO A 182 0.66 17.32 -21.91
N SER A 183 1.07 16.72 -23.02
CA SER A 183 1.85 17.34 -24.07
C SER A 183 0.88 18.26 -24.81
N ALA A 184 1.42 19.43 -25.14
CA ALA A 184 0.80 20.51 -25.86
C ALA A 184 -0.15 20.06 -27.00
N PRO A 185 -1.19 20.85 -27.30
CA PRO A 185 -2.14 20.53 -28.36
C PRO A 185 -1.41 20.34 -29.69
N THR A 186 -1.54 19.15 -30.27
CA THR A 186 -1.18 18.92 -31.68
C THR A 186 -2.19 19.66 -32.56
N PRO A 187 -1.77 20.44 -33.58
CA PRO A 187 -2.69 21.19 -34.43
C PRO A 187 -3.40 20.22 -35.39
N ALA A 188 -4.73 20.20 -35.35
CA ALA A 188 -5.55 19.60 -36.41
C ALA A 188 -5.62 20.54 -37.63
N PRO A 189 -5.82 20.00 -38.86
CA PRO A 189 -5.40 20.62 -40.10
C PRO A 189 -6.33 21.74 -40.63
N ALA A 190 -5.66 22.60 -41.40
CA ALA A 190 -6.10 23.76 -42.18
C ALA A 190 -7.58 23.87 -42.63
N ALA A 191 -8.15 25.05 -42.38
CA ALA A 191 -9.12 25.71 -43.24
C ALA A 191 -8.63 27.15 -43.58
N PRO A 192 -8.88 27.67 -44.81
CA PRO A 192 -8.14 28.79 -45.44
C PRO A 192 -8.57 30.21 -44.99
N PRO A 193 -7.83 31.28 -45.41
CA PRO A 193 -7.51 32.42 -44.56
C PRO A 193 -8.44 33.63 -44.72
N ALA A 194 -8.64 34.36 -43.62
CA ALA A 194 -9.02 35.78 -43.66
C ALA A 194 -7.88 36.62 -43.08
N ARG A 195 -7.67 37.77 -43.74
CA ARG A 195 -6.48 38.64 -43.75
C ARG A 195 -6.17 39.35 -42.42
N PRO A 196 -4.95 39.91 -42.30
CA PRO A 196 -4.31 40.30 -41.05
C PRO A 196 -4.71 41.70 -40.60
N THR A 197 -4.83 41.89 -39.30
CA THR A 197 -4.58 43.18 -38.67
C THR A 197 -3.49 43.01 -37.64
N THR A 198 -2.40 43.70 -37.95
CA THR A 198 -1.19 43.94 -37.21
C THR A 198 -1.47 44.32 -35.76
N ASP A 199 -0.91 43.53 -34.84
CA ASP A 199 -0.22 44.05 -33.66
C ASP A 199 0.79 42.99 -33.19
N PRO A 200 2.11 43.26 -33.23
CA PRO A 200 3.10 42.37 -32.65
C PRO A 200 3.21 42.70 -31.16
N ALA A 201 2.32 42.16 -30.34
CA ALA A 201 2.65 41.98 -28.93
C ALA A 201 3.65 40.82 -28.85
N PRO A 202 4.85 41.01 -28.29
CA PRO A 202 5.80 39.92 -28.18
C PRO A 202 5.15 38.80 -27.37
N ALA A 203 5.35 37.56 -27.81
CA ALA A 203 5.09 36.39 -27.02
C ALA A 203 5.88 36.55 -25.70
N ALA A 204 5.22 37.06 -24.68
CA ALA A 204 5.67 36.93 -23.33
C ALA A 204 5.62 35.43 -23.05
N THR A 205 6.80 34.81 -23.07
CA THR A 205 7.12 33.69 -22.18
C THR A 205 6.90 34.20 -20.76
N GLY A 206 5.64 34.40 -20.39
CA GLY A 206 5.23 34.78 -19.06
C GLY A 206 5.30 33.53 -18.20
N GLU A 207 6.52 33.10 -17.88
CA GLU A 207 6.76 32.24 -16.73
C GLU A 207 6.20 32.99 -15.52
N GLY A 208 4.93 32.71 -15.19
CA GLY A 208 4.33 33.22 -13.98
C GLY A 208 5.18 32.78 -12.79
N PRO A 209 5.10 33.49 -11.64
CA PRO A 209 5.88 33.17 -10.44
C PRO A 209 5.78 31.69 -10.03
N ALA A 210 4.62 31.05 -10.27
CA ALA A 210 4.43 29.61 -10.04
C ALA A 210 5.31 28.71 -10.93
N SER A 211 5.54 29.07 -12.19
CA SER A 211 6.40 28.31 -13.12
C SER A 211 7.87 28.40 -12.70
N LEU A 212 8.32 29.60 -12.29
CA LEU A 212 9.67 29.80 -11.78
C LEU A 212 9.91 29.03 -10.47
N ILE A 213 8.93 29.04 -9.55
CA ILE A 213 9.01 28.25 -8.32
C ILE A 213 9.05 26.75 -8.65
N ALA A 214 8.20 26.27 -9.56
CA ALA A 214 8.21 24.87 -9.97
C ALA A 214 9.55 24.44 -10.59
N GLN A 215 10.16 25.29 -11.41
CA GLN A 215 11.50 25.04 -11.98
C GLN A 215 12.59 25.03 -10.91
N ALA A 216 12.56 25.96 -9.96
CA ALA A 216 13.50 26.00 -8.85
C ALA A 216 13.40 24.75 -7.97
N VAL A 217 12.17 24.32 -7.66
CA VAL A 217 11.93 23.07 -6.91
C VAL A 217 12.41 21.87 -7.71
N ALA A 218 12.14 21.79 -9.02
CA ALA A 218 12.63 20.71 -9.87
C ALA A 218 14.16 20.61 -9.89
N ALA A 219 14.87 21.72 -10.07
CA ALA A 219 16.33 21.75 -10.05
C ALA A 219 16.92 21.34 -8.68
N ALA A 220 16.27 21.73 -7.58
CA ALA A 220 16.67 21.31 -6.25
C ALA A 220 16.44 19.80 -6.01
N ILE A 221 15.36 19.23 -6.55
CA ILE A 221 15.12 17.78 -6.52
C ILE A 221 16.17 17.03 -7.32
N ASP A 222 16.57 17.52 -8.49
CA ASP A 222 17.64 16.90 -9.28
C ASP A 222 18.93 16.83 -8.46
N THR A 223 19.26 17.89 -7.73
CA THR A 223 20.40 17.93 -6.80
C THR A 223 20.25 16.91 -5.66
N CYS A 224 19.07 16.83 -5.04
CA CYS A 224 18.77 15.83 -4.01
C CYS A 224 18.87 14.41 -4.56
N SER A 225 18.42 14.17 -5.80
CA SER A 225 18.46 12.84 -6.43
C SER A 225 19.89 12.36 -6.65
N LEU A 226 20.79 13.26 -7.05
CA LEU A 226 22.22 13.00 -7.18
C LEU A 226 22.86 12.72 -5.81
N ALA A 227 22.49 13.48 -4.78
CA ALA A 227 22.96 13.25 -3.41
C ALA A 227 22.49 11.87 -2.87
N ILE A 228 21.23 11.50 -3.12
CA ILE A 228 20.69 10.17 -2.78
C ILE A 228 21.44 9.06 -3.51
N ALA A 229 21.77 9.25 -4.79
CA ALA A 229 22.54 8.29 -5.56
C ALA A 229 23.99 8.13 -5.07
N ALA A 230 24.52 9.13 -4.36
CA ALA A 230 25.86 9.13 -3.78
C ALA A 230 25.90 8.68 -2.30
N LEU A 231 24.76 8.23 -1.74
CA LEU A 231 24.70 7.66 -0.41
C LEU A 231 25.40 6.28 -0.39
N PRO A 232 26.03 5.92 0.74
CA PRO A 232 26.55 4.58 0.93
C PRO A 232 25.40 3.55 1.00
N PRO A 233 25.69 2.24 1.03
CA PRO A 233 24.68 1.22 1.31
C PRO A 233 23.99 1.46 2.66
N PRO A 234 22.70 1.07 2.82
CA PRO A 234 21.94 1.33 4.05
C PRO A 234 22.49 0.60 5.29
N GLU A 235 23.28 -0.46 5.11
CA GLU A 235 23.95 -1.17 6.19
C GLU A 235 25.18 -0.42 6.74
N ASP A 236 25.67 0.59 6.01
CA ASP A 236 26.79 1.42 6.41
C ASP A 236 26.39 2.36 7.57
N PRO A 237 27.16 2.42 8.67
CA PRO A 237 26.86 3.33 9.79
C PRO A 237 26.81 4.80 9.38
N GLU A 238 27.53 5.23 8.33
CA GLU A 238 27.51 6.60 7.83
C GLU A 238 26.22 6.94 7.05
N PHE A 239 25.42 5.95 6.68
CA PHE A 239 24.21 6.15 5.87
C PHE A 239 23.24 7.13 6.54
N THR A 240 22.89 6.89 7.81
CA THR A 240 21.90 7.71 8.52
C THR A 240 22.35 9.16 8.64
N GLU A 241 23.63 9.38 8.97
CA GLU A 241 24.21 10.71 9.11
C GLU A 241 24.19 11.48 7.77
N ARG A 242 24.53 10.81 6.67
CA ARG A 242 24.51 11.42 5.32
C ARG A 242 23.12 11.60 4.74
N ALA A 243 22.15 10.77 5.13
CA ALA A 243 20.76 10.86 4.66
C ALA A 243 19.97 11.97 5.37
N ALA A 244 20.27 12.25 6.65
CA ALA A 244 19.57 13.26 7.46
C ALA A 244 19.47 14.66 6.82
N PRO A 245 20.56 15.29 6.31
CA PRO A 245 20.46 16.60 5.66
C PRO A 245 19.63 16.56 4.38
N ILE A 246 19.70 15.47 3.61
CA ILE A 246 18.91 15.31 2.38
C ILE A 246 17.41 15.22 2.71
N LEU A 247 17.04 14.50 3.76
CA LEU A 247 15.65 14.44 4.25
C LEU A 247 15.16 15.80 4.73
N ALA A 248 16.01 16.57 5.42
CA ALA A 248 15.68 17.94 5.82
C ALA A 248 15.42 18.85 4.61
N ASP A 249 16.29 18.80 3.59
CA ASP A 249 16.13 19.56 2.35
C ASP A 249 14.84 19.19 1.62
N LEU A 250 14.53 17.89 1.51
CA LEU A 250 13.28 17.41 0.87
C LEU A 250 12.03 17.91 1.61
N ARG A 251 12.03 17.91 2.95
CA ARG A 251 10.93 18.46 3.76
C ARG A 251 10.77 19.97 3.55
N GLN A 252 11.88 20.70 3.49
CA GLN A 252 11.85 22.12 3.20
C GLN A 252 11.30 22.41 1.80
N LEU A 253 11.71 21.64 0.78
CA LEU A 253 11.20 21.76 -0.59
C LEU A 253 9.70 21.46 -0.68
N GLU A 254 9.20 20.45 0.04
CA GLU A 254 7.76 20.18 0.12
C GLU A 254 7.02 21.36 0.75
N GLY A 255 7.53 21.92 1.86
CA GLY A 255 6.94 23.10 2.50
C GLY A 255 6.85 24.31 1.56
N ILE A 256 7.93 24.59 0.80
CA ILE A 256 7.96 25.67 -0.19
C ILE A 256 6.96 25.41 -1.32
N ALA A 257 6.92 24.20 -1.86
CA ALA A 257 6.01 23.84 -2.95
C ALA A 257 4.54 23.90 -2.49
N VAL A 258 4.21 23.36 -1.32
CA VAL A 258 2.86 23.44 -0.73
C VAL A 258 2.47 24.89 -0.50
N GLN A 259 3.36 25.73 0.05
CA GLN A 259 3.08 27.14 0.25
C GLN A 259 2.84 27.87 -1.09
N ALA A 260 3.59 27.54 -2.13
CA ALA A 260 3.40 28.07 -3.48
C ALA A 260 1.99 27.74 -4.03
N THR A 261 1.46 26.54 -3.75
CA THR A 261 0.09 26.17 -4.17
C THR A 261 -1.00 26.98 -3.48
N ARG A 262 -0.73 27.53 -2.29
CA ARG A 262 -1.70 28.36 -1.54
C ARG A 262 -1.74 29.80 -2.04
N ILE A 263 -0.58 30.35 -2.43
CA ILE A 263 -0.46 31.76 -2.83
C ILE A 263 -0.60 31.98 -4.35
N SER A 264 -0.37 30.94 -5.15
CA SER A 264 -0.43 31.02 -6.62
C SER A 264 -1.45 30.04 -7.18
N ARG A 265 -1.84 30.23 -8.45
CA ARG A 265 -2.64 29.25 -9.18
C ARG A 265 -1.88 27.93 -9.22
N ILE A 266 -2.56 26.83 -8.88
CA ILE A 266 -2.00 25.48 -9.01
C ILE A 266 -1.72 25.21 -10.50
N THR A 267 -0.45 25.01 -10.84
CA THR A 267 -0.02 24.67 -12.21
C THR A 267 0.38 23.20 -12.33
N PRO A 268 0.27 22.58 -13.51
CA PRO A 268 0.71 21.20 -13.73
C PRO A 268 2.20 20.98 -13.40
N GLU A 269 3.06 21.97 -13.65
CA GLU A 269 4.49 21.94 -13.35
C GLU A 269 4.73 21.87 -11.85
N LEU A 270 3.98 22.65 -11.06
CA LEU A 270 4.07 22.62 -9.60
C LEU A 270 3.55 21.29 -9.04
N ILE A 271 2.49 20.72 -9.62
CA ILE A 271 1.99 19.38 -9.25
C ILE A 271 3.07 18.31 -9.52
N LYS A 272 3.74 18.36 -10.68
CA LYS A 272 4.84 17.42 -11.02
C LYS A 272 6.03 17.58 -10.08
N ALA A 273 6.41 18.82 -9.76
CA ALA A 273 7.47 19.12 -8.82
C ALA A 273 7.15 18.55 -7.42
N LEU A 274 5.95 18.83 -6.89
CA LEU A 274 5.49 18.30 -5.61
C LEU A 274 5.45 16.76 -5.59
N GLY A 275 4.93 16.14 -6.66
CA GLY A 275 4.95 14.68 -6.81
C GLY A 275 6.36 14.09 -6.79
N SER A 276 7.32 14.80 -7.39
CA SER A 276 8.74 14.39 -7.40
C SER A 276 9.38 14.53 -6.01
N VAL A 277 9.11 15.61 -5.26
CA VAL A 277 9.59 15.75 -3.87
C VAL A 277 9.08 14.58 -3.02
N ARG A 278 7.76 14.32 -3.09
CA ARG A 278 7.12 13.24 -2.33
C ARG A 278 7.68 11.86 -2.69
N HIS A 279 7.97 11.63 -3.98
CA HIS A 279 8.58 10.39 -4.43
C HIS A 279 9.97 10.17 -3.82
N TYR A 280 10.85 11.18 -3.87
CA TYR A 280 12.20 11.05 -3.31
C TYR A 280 12.20 10.99 -1.78
N HIS A 281 11.29 11.73 -1.13
CA HIS A 281 11.09 11.63 0.31
C HIS A 281 10.64 10.21 0.72
N ASP A 282 9.60 9.66 0.07
CA ASP A 282 9.12 8.30 0.33
C ASP A 282 10.21 7.24 0.09
N LYS A 283 10.95 7.38 -1.01
CA LYS A 283 12.09 6.51 -1.34
C LYS A 283 13.15 6.53 -0.25
N LEU A 284 13.58 7.72 0.19
CA LEU A 284 14.64 7.87 1.17
C LEU A 284 14.19 7.45 2.59
N MET A 285 12.96 7.77 2.99
CA MET A 285 12.37 7.30 4.25
C MET A 285 12.28 5.78 4.30
N THR A 286 11.81 5.15 3.23
CA THR A 286 11.67 3.69 3.15
C THR A 286 13.03 2.99 3.13
N LEU A 287 14.02 3.55 2.43
CA LEU A 287 15.41 3.05 2.47
C LEU A 287 16.03 3.22 3.85
N GLY A 288 15.93 4.41 4.45
CA GLY A 288 16.49 4.69 5.77
C GLY A 288 15.90 3.82 6.87
N ALA A 289 14.62 3.44 6.77
CA ALA A 289 14.00 2.51 7.70
C ALA A 289 14.62 1.10 7.71
N THR A 290 15.42 0.73 6.70
CA THR A 290 16.15 -0.55 6.66
C THR A 290 17.54 -0.49 7.30
N ALA A 291 18.05 0.71 7.58
CA ALA A 291 19.35 0.89 8.21
C ALA A 291 19.31 0.49 9.70
N PRO A 292 20.40 -0.05 10.26
CA PRO A 292 20.48 -0.38 11.70
C PRO A 292 20.26 0.85 12.60
N GLY A 293 20.64 2.03 12.13
CA GLY A 293 20.46 3.31 12.83
C GLY A 293 19.20 4.07 12.44
N ALA A 294 18.15 3.41 11.96
CA ALA A 294 16.92 4.06 11.51
C ALA A 294 16.23 4.87 12.62
N THR A 295 15.89 6.12 12.33
CA THR A 295 15.19 7.00 13.28
C THR A 295 13.76 6.50 13.54
N LEU A 296 13.15 6.92 14.65
CA LEU A 296 11.75 6.61 14.95
C LEU A 296 10.84 7.05 13.80
N ALA A 297 11.09 8.23 13.23
CA ALA A 297 10.34 8.77 12.11
C ALA A 297 10.38 7.86 10.87
N GLN A 298 11.57 7.41 10.48
CA GLN A 298 11.76 6.52 9.34
C GLN A 298 11.04 5.18 9.54
N ARG A 299 11.21 4.57 10.72
CA ARG A 299 10.56 3.30 11.06
C ARG A 299 9.05 3.42 11.11
N LEU A 300 8.52 4.47 11.74
CA LEU A 300 7.09 4.77 11.78
C LEU A 300 6.53 4.95 10.37
N TYR A 301 7.14 5.81 9.57
CA TYR A 301 6.72 6.12 8.21
C TYR A 301 6.68 4.85 7.34
N ALA A 302 7.74 4.05 7.37
CA ALA A 302 7.82 2.82 6.58
C ALA A 302 6.84 1.74 7.04
N ALA A 303 6.67 1.55 8.37
CA ALA A 303 5.70 0.61 8.92
C ALA A 303 4.27 1.01 8.55
N ARG A 304 3.93 2.28 8.72
CA ARG A 304 2.64 2.86 8.34
C ARG A 304 2.36 2.71 6.84
N ARG A 305 3.34 2.99 5.98
CA ARG A 305 3.22 2.85 4.52
C ARG A 305 3.07 1.39 4.09
N ARG A 306 3.79 0.44 4.70
CA ARG A 306 3.57 -1.01 4.45
C ARG A 306 2.17 -1.46 4.84
N ALA A 307 1.69 -1.01 6.00
CA ALA A 307 0.35 -1.32 6.50
C ALA A 307 -0.77 -0.54 5.78
N ASN A 308 -0.40 0.42 4.92
CA ASN A 308 -1.32 1.32 4.21
C ASN A 308 -2.29 2.05 5.17
N LEU A 309 -1.73 2.60 6.26
CA LEU A 309 -2.46 3.36 7.29
C LEU A 309 -2.30 4.88 7.07
N SER A 310 -3.36 5.63 7.34
CA SER A 310 -3.29 7.10 7.41
C SER A 310 -2.67 7.57 8.74
N THR A 311 -2.31 8.86 8.82
CA THR A 311 -1.85 9.50 10.07
C THR A 311 -2.90 9.39 11.18
N ALA A 312 -4.17 9.65 10.86
CA ALA A 312 -5.29 9.50 11.79
C ALA A 312 -5.50 8.06 12.27
N GLU A 313 -5.45 7.07 11.37
CA GLU A 313 -5.57 5.64 11.75
C GLU A 313 -4.40 5.19 12.63
N THR A 314 -3.19 5.67 12.33
CA THR A 314 -1.98 5.37 13.11
C THR A 314 -2.07 6.00 14.50
N ALA A 315 -2.54 7.23 14.60
CA ALA A 315 -2.75 7.92 15.87
C ALA A 315 -3.76 7.18 16.74
N GLN A 316 -4.89 6.78 16.16
CA GLN A 316 -5.90 5.98 16.84
C GLN A 316 -5.35 4.62 17.31
N ALA A 317 -4.51 3.96 16.50
CA ALA A 317 -3.91 2.68 16.85
C ALA A 317 -2.84 2.81 17.96
N ALA A 318 -2.06 3.89 17.96
CA ALA A 318 -1.06 4.18 18.99
C ALA A 318 -1.67 4.81 20.26
N GLY A 319 -2.92 5.28 20.22
CA GLY A 319 -3.54 5.99 21.35
C GLY A 319 -3.00 7.40 21.56
N VAL A 320 -2.50 8.04 20.50
CA VAL A 320 -1.97 9.42 20.51
C VAL A 320 -2.80 10.32 19.59
N THR A 321 -2.50 11.63 19.56
CA THR A 321 -3.14 12.55 18.62
C THR A 321 -2.53 12.43 17.22
N GLU A 322 -3.30 12.80 16.20
CA GLU A 322 -2.79 12.85 14.81
C GLU A 322 -1.61 13.81 14.67
N GLU A 323 -1.65 14.94 15.38
CA GLU A 323 -0.55 15.90 15.44
C GLU A 323 0.74 15.25 15.97
N THR A 324 0.66 14.41 17.00
CA THR A 324 1.82 13.67 17.51
C THR A 324 2.44 12.76 16.45
N ILE A 325 1.64 12.09 15.61
CA ILE A 325 2.15 11.27 14.50
C ILE A 325 2.83 12.13 13.44
N VAL A 326 2.23 13.27 13.07
CA VAL A 326 2.83 14.21 12.11
C VAL A 326 4.17 14.73 12.62
N ARG A 327 4.23 15.13 13.90
CA ARG A 327 5.47 15.59 14.57
C ARG A 327 6.52 14.48 14.65
N ALA A 328 6.08 13.25 14.91
CA ALA A 328 6.97 12.08 14.93
C ALA A 328 7.62 11.83 13.56
N GLU A 329 6.85 11.86 12.48
CA GLU A 329 7.38 11.71 11.11
C GLU A 329 8.22 12.92 10.68
N ALA A 330 7.98 14.10 11.27
CA ALA A 330 8.79 15.28 11.10
C ALA A 330 10.09 15.28 11.96
N GLU A 331 10.41 14.19 12.67
CA GLU A 331 11.57 14.10 13.57
C GLU A 331 11.63 15.22 14.61
N GLU A 332 10.48 15.73 15.03
CA GLU A 332 10.39 16.69 16.12
C GLU A 332 10.49 15.99 17.48
N ASP A 333 10.87 16.75 18.51
CA ASP A 333 10.95 16.24 19.88
C ASP A 333 9.56 15.84 20.39
N LEU A 334 9.43 14.55 20.73
CA LEU A 334 8.21 13.98 21.30
C LEU A 334 8.37 13.76 22.80
N PRO A 335 7.27 13.85 23.58
CA PRO A 335 7.30 13.37 24.95
C PRO A 335 7.52 11.84 24.97
N ALA A 336 8.20 11.35 26.00
CA ALA A 336 8.71 9.98 26.05
C ALA A 336 7.61 8.90 26.00
N ASP A 337 6.45 9.19 26.62
CA ASP A 337 5.26 8.34 26.61
C ASP A 337 4.69 8.18 25.19
N ALA A 338 4.63 9.26 24.41
CA ALA A 338 4.20 9.21 23.01
C ALA A 338 5.18 8.43 22.13
N ALA A 339 6.49 8.63 22.33
CA ALA A 339 7.50 7.87 21.59
C ALA A 339 7.40 6.37 21.89
N GLU A 340 7.23 5.98 23.15
CA GLU A 340 7.06 4.59 23.56
C GLU A 340 5.78 3.96 23.00
N ALA A 341 4.66 4.69 22.98
CA ALA A 341 3.42 4.23 22.37
C ALA A 341 3.55 4.00 20.86
N ILE A 342 4.26 4.89 20.16
CA ILE A 342 4.55 4.75 18.72
C ILE A 342 5.47 3.54 18.48
N GLU A 343 6.52 3.36 19.28
CA GLU A 343 7.41 2.19 19.19
C GLU A 343 6.65 0.88 19.38
N ALA A 344 5.78 0.82 20.38
CA ALA A 344 4.93 -0.34 20.62
C ALA A 344 4.04 -0.65 19.41
N LEU A 345 3.46 0.38 18.76
CA LEU A 345 2.68 0.20 17.53
C LEU A 345 3.55 -0.34 16.39
N ILE A 346 4.74 0.23 16.16
CA ILE A 346 5.66 -0.23 15.10
C ILE A 346 5.98 -1.71 15.27
N HIS A 347 6.24 -2.18 16.49
CA HIS A 347 6.48 -3.59 16.77
C HIS A 347 5.27 -4.51 16.52
N GLN A 348 4.04 -3.99 16.59
CA GLN A 348 2.82 -4.76 16.35
C GLN A 348 2.46 -4.88 14.86
N ILE A 349 2.87 -3.90 14.04
CA ILE A 349 2.48 -3.83 12.61
C ILE A 349 3.60 -4.22 11.64
N ASN A 350 4.83 -4.40 12.12
CA ASN A 350 5.97 -4.90 11.33
C ASN A 350 6.04 -6.44 11.28
#